data_AF-A0A9E1W5C6-F1
#
_entry.id   AF-A0A9E1W5C6-F1
#
_cell.length_a   1.000
_cell.length_b   1.000
_cell.length_c   1.000
_cell.angle_alpha   90.00
_cell.angle_beta   90.00
_cell.angle_gamma   90.00
#
_symmetry.space_group_name_H-M   'P 1'
#
loop_
_entity.id
_entity.type
_entity.pdbx_description
1 polymer ?
#
loop_
_entity_poly.entity_id
_entity_poly.type
_entity_poly.pdbx_seq_one_letter_code
_entity_poly.pdbx_strand_id
1 'polypeptide(L)' 'MKIEVQGSPSDDEVAAIVAAIELSWPKPASGIAAREPQSTTWRYAGRWWQDGRLPPRW' A
#
# COMPACT_ATOMS: atom_id res chain seq x y z
N MET A 1 -8.10 1.15 -8.45
CA MET A 1 -6.92 0.48 -9.02
C MET A 1 -7.14 0.32 -10.52
N LYS A 2 -6.19 0.71 -11.37
CA LYS A 2 -6.28 0.53 -12.83
C LYS A 2 -5.27 -0.55 -13.23
N ILE A 3 -5.72 -1.58 -13.92
CA ILE A 3 -4.88 -2.67 -14.42
C ILE A 3 -4.82 -2.51 -15.94
N GLU A 4 -3.63 -2.31 -16.49
CA GLU A 4 -3.40 -2.24 -17.93
C GLU A 4 -2.74 -3.55 -18.37
N VAL A 5 -3.44 -4.31 -19.21
CA VAL A 5 -2.94 -5.58 -19.77
C VAL A 5 -2.58 -5.34 -21.23
N GLN A 6 -1.33 -5.61 -21.59
CA GLN A 6 -0.82 -5.45 -22.96
C GLN A 6 -0.94 -6.76 -23.74
N GLY A 7 -1.01 -6.68 -25.08
CA GLY A 7 -1.16 -7.82 -25.97
C GLY A 7 -2.61 -8.08 -26.39
N SER A 8 -2.93 -9.35 -26.64
CA SER A 8 -4.29 -9.80 -26.98
C SER A 8 -4.70 -11.01 -26.12
N PRO A 9 -4.72 -10.85 -24.77
CA PRO A 9 -5.17 -11.91 -23.88
C PRO A 9 -6.66 -12.19 -24.12
N SER A 10 -7.04 -13.44 -23.89
CA SER A 10 -8.44 -13.83 -23.79
C SER A 10 -9.10 -13.29 -22.51
N ASP A 11 -10.43 -13.26 -22.49
CA ASP A 11 -11.20 -12.83 -21.33
C ASP A 11 -10.92 -13.69 -20.08
N ASP A 12 -10.72 -15.00 -20.25
CA ASP A 12 -10.37 -15.92 -19.17
C ASP A 12 -8.99 -15.62 -18.57
N GLU A 13 -8.01 -15.26 -19.39
CA GLU A 13 -6.67 -14.88 -18.93
C GLU A 13 -6.71 -13.56 -18.17
N VAL A 14 -7.49 -12.59 -18.64
CA VAL A 14 -7.70 -11.33 -17.92
C VAL A 14 -8.37 -11.60 -16.56
N ALA A 15 -9.37 -12.47 -16.50
CA ALA A 15 -10.03 -12.85 -15.26
C ALA A 15 -9.06 -13.52 -14.27
N ALA A 16 -8.19 -14.41 -14.75
CA ALA A 16 -7.18 -15.06 -13.92
C ALA A 16 -6.15 -14.06 -13.35
N ILE A 17 -5.69 -13.09 -14.16
CA ILE A 17 -4.77 -12.03 -13.73
C ILE A 17 -5.40 -11.16 -12.63
N VAL A 18 -6.65 -10.73 -12.83
CA VAL A 18 -7.38 -9.92 -11.84
C VAL A 18 -7.54 -10.69 -10.53
N ALA A 19 -7.93 -11.97 -10.59
CA ALA A 19 -8.08 -12.81 -9.41
C ALA A 19 -6.76 -12.97 -8.64
N ALA A 20 -5.64 -13.18 -9.35
CA ALA A 20 -4.31 -13.31 -8.73
C ALA A 20 -3.88 -12.02 -8.02
N ILE A 21 -4.12 -10.85 -8.62
CA ILE A 21 -3.83 -9.55 -8.00
C ILE A 21 -4.66 -9.37 -6.71
N GLU A 22 -5.96 -9.68 -6.78
CA GLU A 22 -6.87 -9.58 -5.63
C GLU A 22 -6.51 -10.53 -4.48
N LEU A 23 -5.97 -11.70 -4.78
CA LEU A 23 -5.48 -12.67 -3.79
C LEU A 23 -4.13 -12.29 -3.21
N SER A 24 -3.27 -11.66 -4.02
CA SER A 24 -1.91 -11.29 -3.61
C SER A 24 -1.89 -10.05 -2.71
N TRP A 25 -2.92 -9.21 -2.76
CA TRP A 25 -2.96 -8.00 -1.97
C TRP A 25 -3.63 -8.23 -0.60
N PRO A 26 -2.95 -7.91 0.51
CA PRO A 26 -3.56 -8.00 1.82
C PRO A 26 -4.72 -7.00 1.90
N LYS A 27 -5.94 -7.53 2.08
CA LYS A 27 -7.11 -6.70 2.35
C LYS A 27 -6.99 -6.16 3.77
N PRO A 28 -7.19 -4.85 3.99
CA PRO A 28 -7.23 -4.32 5.34
C PRO A 28 -8.35 -5.07 6.07
N ALA A 29 -8.03 -5.61 7.25
CA ALA A 29 -9.02 -6.39 7.98
C ALA A 29 -10.23 -5.50 8.28
N SER A 30 -11.40 -5.92 7.80
CA SER A 30 -12.66 -5.24 8.01
C SER A 30 -12.89 -5.10 9.53
N GLY A 31 -12.95 -3.86 10.02
CA GLY A 31 -13.15 -3.58 11.44
C GLY A 31 -11.90 -3.15 12.22
N ILE A 32 -10.73 -3.03 11.59
CA ILE A 32 -9.65 -2.24 12.20
C ILE A 32 -10.10 -0.78 12.10
N ALA A 33 -10.51 -0.20 13.23
CA ALA A 33 -10.72 1.24 13.36
C ALA A 33 -9.52 1.97 12.74
N ALA A 34 -9.78 3.04 11.97
CA ALA A 34 -8.70 3.87 11.43
C ALA A 34 -7.66 4.09 12.53
N ARG A 35 -6.46 3.55 12.34
CA ARG A 35 -5.39 3.63 13.32
C ARG A 35 -5.23 5.11 13.63
N GLU A 36 -5.40 5.50 14.90
CA GLU A 36 -5.14 6.88 15.29
C GLU A 36 -3.78 7.28 14.72
N PRO A 37 -3.65 8.52 14.19
CA PRO A 37 -2.40 8.97 13.60
C PRO A 37 -1.31 8.70 14.62
N GLN A 38 -0.45 7.74 14.29
CA GLN A 38 0.60 7.36 15.20
C GLN A 38 1.48 8.57 15.41
N SER A 39 1.91 8.78 16.65
CA SER A 39 2.98 9.73 16.91
C SER A 39 4.09 9.48 15.90
N THR A 40 4.43 10.52 15.13
CA THR A 40 5.55 10.48 14.19
C THR A 40 6.89 10.52 14.91
N THR A 41 6.87 10.56 16.24
CA THR A 41 8.02 10.50 17.12
C THR A 41 8.49 9.06 17.31
N TRP A 42 9.72 8.75 16.90
CA TRP A 42 10.33 7.42 17.10
C TRP A 42 11.75 7.52 17.68
N ARG A 43 12.23 6.44 18.31
CA ARG A 43 13.60 6.34 18.82
C ARG A 43 14.40 5.30 18.07
N TYR A 44 15.64 5.63 17.73
CA TYR A 44 16.63 4.69 17.23
C TYR A 44 18.02 5.08 17.71
N ALA A 45 18.80 4.09 18.17
CA ALA A 45 20.13 4.30 18.75
C ALA A 45 20.18 5.41 19.83
N GLY A 46 19.14 5.47 20.68
CA GLY A 46 19.01 6.45 21.76
C GLY A 46 18.59 7.87 21.33
N ARG A 47 18.54 8.16 20.02
CA ARG A 47 18.14 9.46 19.47
C ARG A 47 16.65 9.49 19.14
N TRP A 48 16.02 10.63 19.37
CA TRP A 48 14.63 10.89 19.00
C TRP A 48 14.55 11.46 17.58
N TRP A 49 13.61 10.97 16.81
CA TRP A 49 13.31 11.35 15.43
C TRP A 49 11.83 11.71 15.33
N GLN A 50 11.47 12.61 14.41
CA GLN A 50 10.10 13.07 14.17
C GLN A 50 9.91 13.13 12.64
N ASP A 51 8.88 12.47 12.11
CA ASP A 51 8.45 12.73 10.72
C ASP A 51 7.87 14.16 10.62
N GLY A 52 8.17 14.88 9.53
CA GLY A 52 7.76 16.29 9.33
C GLY A 52 8.89 17.31 9.15
N ARG A 53 10.16 16.88 9.08
CA ARG A 53 11.31 17.74 8.72
C ARG A 53 12.00 17.37 7.41
N LEU A 54 11.33 16.60 6.55
CA LEU A 54 11.82 16.46 5.17
C LEU A 54 11.59 17.81 4.47
N PRO A 55 12.64 18.47 3.94
CA PRO A 55 12.43 19.64 3.10
C PRO A 55 11.51 19.24 1.93
N PRO A 56 10.63 20.13 1.45
CA PRO A 56 9.81 19.84 0.28
C PRO A 56 10.73 19.36 -0.83
N ARG A 57 10.45 18.15 -1.33
CA ARG A 57 11.18 17.57 -2.46
C ARG A 57 10.92 18.51 -3.65
N TRP A 58 11.98 19.14 -4.13
CA TRP A 58 12.00 19.91 -5.37
C TRP A 58 11.92 18.98 -6.56
#